data_AF-A0A352N0M3-F1
#
_entry.id   AF-A0A352N0M3-F1
#
_cell.length_a   1.000
_cell.length_b   1.000
_cell.length_c   1.000
_cell.angle_alpha   90.00
_cell.angle_beta   90.00
_cell.angle_gamma   90.00
#
_symmetry.space_group_name_H-M   'P 1'
#
loop_
_entity.id
_entity.type
_entity.pdbx_description
1 polymer ?
#
loop_
_entity_poly.entity_id
_entity_poly.type
_entity_poly.pdbx_seq_one_letter_code
_entity_poly.pdbx_strand_id
1 'polypeptide(L)'
;MKTTRSYFRKNIDAMGGYTPGEQPKDMKYVKLNTNENPYPPSPAVAKSMKTFYSGRLRLYPDPLACELRKTIADIFGLESENIIVGNGSDDILTITTRAFAGGKDAIASFEPSYSLYPVLAELQDCRCIKIPLRYDGDFYIPEDTLKKAKGARLFYIARPNAPTGTLFPINEIKKICRKFKGIVFVDEAYADFADDNCVGLLKEFPNLIVGRTLSKSYSLAGLRLGYALASPKTIEGMMKVKDSYNVGMLVQALAIAALKDRKYFNGTRIKICRTRATLVKSLIEKGFEVCGSQSNFVFASPPDKNGEGLYRRLKEKGVLVRYFKGPVTGRYVRITVGTDEEIKILLKNI
;
A
#
# COMPACT_ATOMS: atom_id res chain seq x y z
N MET A 1 33.75 -26.33 -15.42
CA MET A 1 32.32 -26.05 -15.67
C MET A 1 32.22 -24.80 -16.52
N LYS A 2 31.61 -24.87 -17.71
CA LYS A 2 31.34 -23.67 -18.52
C LYS A 2 30.34 -22.80 -17.74
N THR A 3 30.78 -21.64 -17.26
CA THR A 3 29.88 -20.62 -16.73
C THR A 3 28.89 -20.25 -17.84
N THR A 4 27.64 -20.69 -17.71
CA THR A 4 26.57 -20.32 -18.63
C THR A 4 26.44 -18.80 -18.60
N ARG A 5 26.74 -18.15 -19.73
CA ARG A 5 26.63 -16.69 -19.88
C ARG A 5 25.16 -16.30 -19.70
N SER A 6 24.87 -15.48 -18.69
CA SER A 6 23.54 -14.89 -18.54
C SER A 6 23.31 -13.80 -19.59
N TYR A 7 22.08 -13.71 -20.08
CA TYR A 7 21.62 -12.68 -21.01
C TYR A 7 20.86 -11.54 -20.30
N PHE A 8 20.63 -11.65 -18.99
CA PHE A 8 19.99 -10.59 -18.24
C PHE A 8 20.94 -9.40 -18.06
N ARG A 9 20.36 -8.23 -17.76
CA ARG A 9 21.16 -7.10 -17.26
C ARG A 9 21.79 -7.51 -15.93
N LYS A 10 23.01 -7.04 -15.65
CA LYS A 10 23.77 -7.41 -14.43
C LYS A 10 22.98 -7.21 -13.14
N ASN A 11 22.24 -6.12 -13.02
CA ASN A 11 21.41 -5.83 -11.84
C ASN A 11 20.25 -6.82 -11.67
N ILE A 12 19.71 -7.34 -12.78
CA ILE A 12 18.64 -8.33 -12.76
C ILE A 12 19.18 -9.71 -12.36
N ASP A 13 20.39 -10.08 -12.82
CA ASP A 13 21.05 -11.31 -12.35
C ASP A 13 21.38 -11.27 -10.84
N ALA A 14 21.74 -10.08 -10.33
CA ALA A 14 22.19 -9.91 -8.95
C ALA A 14 21.05 -9.77 -7.93
N MET A 15 19.89 -9.26 -8.35
CA MET A 15 18.80 -8.95 -7.43
C MET A 15 18.03 -10.20 -6.97
N GLY A 16 17.51 -10.13 -5.75
CA GLY A 16 16.55 -11.11 -5.26
C GLY A 16 15.14 -10.80 -5.78
N GLY A 17 14.36 -11.85 -6.05
CA GLY A 17 12.93 -11.69 -6.28
C GLY A 17 12.19 -11.17 -5.03
N TYR A 18 11.11 -10.43 -5.23
CA TYR A 18 10.23 -10.05 -4.12
C TYR A 18 9.71 -11.30 -3.41
N THR A 19 9.88 -11.37 -2.09
CA THR A 19 9.39 -12.49 -1.28
C THR A 19 8.00 -12.17 -0.73
N PRO A 20 6.93 -12.83 -1.23
CA PRO A 20 5.57 -12.55 -0.79
C PRO A 20 5.31 -13.00 0.66
N GLY A 21 4.14 -12.62 1.15
CA GLY A 21 3.60 -13.18 2.38
C GLY A 21 3.33 -14.68 2.26
N GLU A 22 3.56 -15.44 3.34
CA GLU A 22 3.21 -16.86 3.38
C GLU A 22 1.69 -17.05 3.20
N GLN A 23 1.27 -18.06 2.42
CA GLN A 23 -0.12 -18.44 2.21
C GLN A 23 -0.28 -19.97 2.19
N PRO A 24 -0.24 -20.62 3.37
CA PRO A 24 -0.41 -22.07 3.48
C PRO A 24 -1.85 -22.50 3.11
N LYS A 25 -2.00 -23.76 2.66
CA LYS A 25 -3.27 -24.33 2.14
C LYS A 25 -3.64 -25.69 2.74
N ASP A 26 -2.88 -26.13 3.72
CA ASP A 26 -3.01 -27.41 4.45
C ASP A 26 -4.21 -27.44 5.40
N MET A 27 -4.74 -26.28 5.81
CA MET A 27 -5.96 -26.20 6.61
C MET A 27 -6.74 -24.90 6.35
N LYS A 28 -7.92 -24.77 6.98
CA LYS A 28 -8.68 -23.53 7.01
C LYS A 28 -8.08 -22.56 8.02
N TYR A 29 -7.66 -21.40 7.54
CA TYR A 29 -7.05 -20.36 8.37
C TYR A 29 -7.98 -19.16 8.59
N VAL A 30 -7.89 -18.57 9.79
CA VAL A 30 -8.26 -17.16 10.02
C VAL A 30 -7.12 -16.29 9.48
N LYS A 31 -7.37 -15.65 8.33
CA LYS A 31 -6.31 -15.02 7.53
C LYS A 31 -6.19 -13.53 7.83
N LEU A 32 -5.26 -13.18 8.71
CA LEU A 32 -5.03 -11.80 9.17
C LEU A 32 -3.63 -11.27 8.81
N ASN A 33 -3.03 -11.73 7.70
CA ASN A 33 -1.61 -11.48 7.40
C ASN A 33 -1.33 -10.51 6.23
N THR A 34 -2.28 -10.24 5.31
CA THR A 34 -2.02 -9.40 4.11
C THR A 34 -2.93 -8.18 3.95
N ASN A 35 -3.57 -7.77 5.04
CA ASN A 35 -4.37 -6.56 5.11
C ASN A 35 -5.55 -6.55 4.13
N GLU A 36 -6.10 -7.72 3.76
CA GLU A 36 -7.37 -7.75 3.02
C GLU A 36 -8.52 -7.24 3.87
N ASN A 37 -9.58 -6.80 3.19
CA ASN A 37 -10.83 -6.48 3.85
C ASN A 37 -11.55 -7.77 4.24
N PRO A 38 -12.06 -7.89 5.48
CA PRO A 38 -12.82 -9.07 5.90
C PRO A 38 -14.22 -9.16 5.27
N TYR A 39 -14.71 -8.08 4.65
CA TYR A 39 -16.03 -8.02 4.02
C TYR A 39 -15.93 -8.19 2.49
N PRO A 40 -16.95 -8.75 1.82
CA PRO A 40 -16.99 -8.80 0.36
C PRO A 40 -16.98 -7.38 -0.26
N PRO A 41 -16.71 -7.25 -1.57
CA PRO A 41 -16.88 -5.98 -2.27
C PRO A 41 -18.35 -5.56 -2.31
N SER A 42 -18.58 -4.29 -2.67
CA SER A 42 -19.92 -3.72 -2.79
C SER A 42 -20.85 -4.60 -3.65
N PRO A 43 -22.14 -4.75 -3.28
CA PRO A 43 -23.14 -5.39 -4.13
C PRO A 43 -23.25 -4.77 -5.54
N ALA A 44 -22.90 -3.50 -5.71
CA ALA A 44 -22.83 -2.84 -7.01
C ALA A 44 -21.77 -3.47 -7.92
N VAL A 45 -20.66 -3.98 -7.37
CA VAL A 45 -19.65 -4.75 -8.10
C VAL A 45 -20.23 -6.06 -8.61
N ALA A 46 -20.93 -6.80 -7.73
CA ALA A 46 -21.59 -8.05 -8.13
C ALA A 46 -22.66 -7.82 -9.21
N LYS A 47 -23.43 -6.73 -9.09
CA LYS A 47 -24.40 -6.32 -10.12
C LYS A 47 -23.69 -6.00 -11.44
N SER A 48 -22.64 -5.18 -11.41
CA SER A 48 -21.85 -4.82 -12.59
C SER A 48 -21.27 -6.05 -13.29
N MET A 49 -20.73 -7.01 -12.53
CA MET A 49 -20.23 -8.28 -13.05
C MET A 49 -21.32 -9.11 -13.73
N LYS A 50 -22.50 -9.23 -13.10
CA LYS A 50 -23.64 -9.98 -13.68
C LYS A 50 -24.18 -9.35 -14.95
N THR A 51 -24.16 -8.02 -15.06
CA THR A 51 -24.66 -7.28 -16.23
C THR A 51 -23.63 -7.08 -17.33
N PHE A 52 -22.37 -7.49 -17.12
CA PHE A 52 -21.31 -7.29 -18.10
C PHE A 52 -21.46 -8.24 -19.28
N TYR A 53 -21.63 -7.70 -20.49
CA TYR A 53 -21.68 -8.51 -21.71
C TYR A 53 -20.29 -9.03 -22.09
N SER A 54 -20.05 -10.32 -21.82
CA SER A 54 -18.76 -11.00 -22.05
C SER A 54 -18.28 -10.94 -23.50
N GLY A 55 -19.18 -10.80 -24.47
CA GLY A 55 -18.80 -10.63 -25.88
C GLY A 55 -17.90 -9.42 -26.13
N ARG A 56 -17.92 -8.38 -25.27
CA ARG A 56 -17.01 -7.22 -25.38
C ARG A 56 -15.54 -7.58 -25.18
N LEU A 57 -15.22 -8.70 -24.51
CA LEU A 57 -13.85 -9.10 -24.21
C LEU A 57 -13.00 -9.41 -25.46
N ARG A 58 -13.62 -9.53 -26.64
CA ARG A 58 -12.91 -9.62 -27.92
C ARG A 58 -12.24 -8.30 -28.36
N LEU A 59 -12.56 -7.18 -27.71
CA LEU A 59 -12.06 -5.85 -28.03
C LEU A 59 -11.03 -5.41 -26.99
N TYR A 60 -10.14 -4.50 -27.37
CA TYR A 60 -9.28 -3.81 -26.41
C TYR A 60 -10.10 -2.93 -25.45
N PRO A 61 -9.63 -2.71 -24.22
CA PRO A 61 -10.24 -1.77 -23.29
C PRO A 61 -9.99 -0.33 -23.73
N ASP A 62 -10.65 0.62 -23.07
CA ASP A 62 -10.26 2.02 -23.16
C ASP A 62 -8.82 2.19 -22.59
N PRO A 63 -7.83 2.55 -23.43
CA PRO A 63 -6.42 2.63 -23.01
C PRO A 63 -6.15 3.76 -22.02
N LEU A 64 -7.02 4.77 -21.96
CA LEU A 64 -6.90 5.92 -21.06
C LEU A 64 -7.79 5.76 -19.82
N ALA A 65 -8.70 4.78 -19.82
CA ALA A 65 -9.68 4.55 -18.77
C ALA A 65 -10.45 5.84 -18.40
N CYS A 66 -10.94 6.56 -19.41
CA CYS A 66 -11.53 7.89 -19.30
C CYS A 66 -12.65 7.95 -18.26
N GLU A 67 -13.62 7.04 -18.32
CA GLU A 67 -14.74 6.99 -17.37
C GLU A 67 -14.30 6.69 -15.93
N LEU A 68 -13.26 5.86 -15.77
CA LEU A 68 -12.71 5.55 -14.46
C LEU A 68 -11.95 6.74 -13.88
N ARG A 69 -11.12 7.42 -14.69
CA ARG A 69 -10.42 8.65 -14.30
C ARG A 69 -11.43 9.72 -13.90
N LYS A 70 -12.47 9.95 -14.71
CA LYS A 70 -13.55 10.88 -14.39
C LYS A 70 -14.23 10.54 -13.06
N THR A 71 -14.60 9.28 -12.85
CA THR A 71 -15.21 8.82 -11.58
C THR A 71 -14.30 9.08 -10.37
N ILE A 72 -12.99 8.90 -10.51
CA ILE A 72 -12.02 9.21 -9.45
C ILE A 72 -11.91 10.73 -9.25
N ALA A 73 -11.90 11.51 -10.33
CA ALA A 73 -11.84 12.97 -10.31
C ALA A 73 -13.01 13.58 -9.53
N ASP A 74 -14.23 13.11 -9.83
CA ASP A 74 -15.46 13.54 -9.15
C ASP A 74 -15.40 13.31 -7.63
N ILE A 75 -14.78 12.21 -7.19
CA ILE A 75 -14.64 11.87 -5.76
C ILE A 75 -13.71 12.85 -5.03
N PHE A 76 -12.63 13.30 -5.69
CA PHE A 76 -11.60 14.13 -5.08
C PHE A 76 -11.71 15.62 -5.43
N GLY A 77 -12.66 16.00 -6.29
CA GLY A 77 -12.78 17.37 -6.80
C GLY A 77 -11.54 17.77 -7.61
N LEU A 78 -11.10 16.88 -8.50
CA LEU A 78 -9.96 17.06 -9.40
C LEU A 78 -10.41 16.90 -10.86
N GLU A 79 -9.52 17.21 -11.81
CA GLU A 79 -9.74 16.92 -13.23
C GLU A 79 -9.20 15.53 -13.59
N SER A 80 -9.67 14.97 -14.70
CA SER A 80 -9.22 13.64 -15.15
C SER A 80 -7.72 13.60 -15.43
N GLU A 81 -7.14 14.72 -15.86
CA GLU A 81 -5.72 14.96 -16.13
C GLU A 81 -4.86 14.87 -14.88
N ASN A 82 -5.46 14.98 -13.68
CA ASN A 82 -4.75 14.74 -12.43
C ASN A 82 -4.59 13.25 -12.09
N ILE A 83 -5.14 12.35 -12.89
CA ILE A 83 -5.30 10.93 -12.53
C ILE A 83 -4.66 10.02 -13.56
N ILE A 84 -3.90 9.05 -13.08
CA ILE A 84 -3.47 7.86 -13.84
C ILE A 84 -3.94 6.60 -13.11
N VAL A 85 -4.37 5.59 -13.86
CA VAL A 85 -4.79 4.29 -13.33
C VAL A 85 -3.79 3.21 -13.69
N GLY A 86 -3.69 2.19 -12.85
CA GLY A 86 -2.75 1.08 -13.00
C GLY A 86 -3.30 -0.25 -12.50
N ASN A 87 -2.65 -1.33 -12.93
CA ASN A 87 -2.98 -2.71 -12.54
C ASN A 87 -2.53 -3.02 -11.09
N GLY A 88 -3.12 -2.30 -10.14
CA GLY A 88 -2.72 -2.24 -8.75
C GLY A 88 -1.83 -1.03 -8.47
N SER A 89 -1.66 -0.69 -7.19
CA SER A 89 -0.72 0.37 -6.79
C SER A 89 0.72 0.04 -7.15
N ASP A 90 1.08 -1.25 -7.23
CA ASP A 90 2.44 -1.67 -7.62
C ASP A 90 2.78 -1.29 -9.06
N ASP A 91 1.80 -1.30 -9.97
CA ASP A 91 1.98 -0.80 -11.36
C ASP A 91 2.24 0.72 -11.35
N ILE A 92 1.47 1.47 -10.55
CA ILE A 92 1.69 2.91 -10.34
C ILE A 92 3.09 3.18 -9.78
N LEU A 93 3.51 2.43 -8.76
CA LEU A 93 4.85 2.57 -8.18
C LEU A 93 5.94 2.27 -9.22
N THR A 94 5.74 1.25 -10.06
CA THR A 94 6.65 0.89 -11.15
C THR A 94 6.74 2.00 -12.20
N ILE A 95 5.60 2.54 -12.64
CA ILE A 95 5.52 3.67 -13.57
C ILE A 95 6.23 4.89 -13.00
N THR A 96 5.95 5.24 -11.74
CA THR A 96 6.62 6.37 -11.05
C THR A 96 8.13 6.15 -10.97
N THR A 97 8.59 4.97 -10.55
CA THR A 97 10.03 4.67 -10.44
C THR A 97 10.70 4.87 -11.81
N ARG A 98 10.17 4.24 -12.86
CA ARG A 98 10.68 4.38 -14.24
C ARG A 98 10.67 5.81 -14.77
N ALA A 99 9.67 6.61 -14.39
CA ALA A 99 9.55 8.00 -14.84
C ALA A 99 10.58 8.94 -14.19
N PHE A 100 11.03 8.66 -12.96
CA PHE A 100 11.76 9.64 -12.15
C PHE A 100 13.13 9.19 -11.63
N ALA A 101 13.46 7.90 -11.68
CA ALA A 101 14.76 7.39 -11.22
C ALA A 101 15.22 6.16 -12.01
N GLY A 102 16.48 6.16 -12.42
CA GLY A 102 17.16 4.99 -12.99
C GLY A 102 18.67 5.18 -13.08
N GLY A 103 19.42 4.08 -13.18
CA GLY A 103 20.88 4.10 -13.28
C GLY A 103 21.54 4.90 -12.13
N LYS A 104 22.23 6.00 -12.47
CA LYS A 104 22.98 6.81 -11.49
C LYS A 104 22.12 7.52 -10.42
N ASP A 105 20.80 7.56 -10.60
CA ASP A 105 19.89 8.18 -9.66
C ASP A 105 19.75 7.37 -8.36
N ALA A 106 19.03 7.93 -7.40
CA ALA A 106 18.67 7.22 -6.18
C ALA A 106 17.20 7.44 -5.81
N ILE A 107 16.62 6.44 -5.14
CA ILE A 107 15.32 6.48 -4.52
C ILE A 107 15.52 6.51 -3.00
N ALA A 108 14.75 7.31 -2.28
CA ALA A 108 14.70 7.27 -0.83
C ALA A 108 13.40 6.61 -0.36
N SER A 109 13.46 5.91 0.77
CA SER A 109 12.27 5.43 1.49
C SER A 109 12.57 5.28 2.97
N PHE A 110 11.54 5.30 3.81
CA PHE A 110 11.68 4.96 5.22
C PHE A 110 11.88 3.45 5.43
N GLU A 111 12.53 3.08 6.53
CA GLU A 111 12.68 1.69 6.98
C GLU A 111 12.36 1.59 8.50
N PRO A 112 11.43 0.72 8.92
CA PRO A 112 10.63 -0.20 8.11
C PRO A 112 9.52 0.52 7.32
N SER A 113 9.30 0.09 6.08
CA SER A 113 8.15 0.49 5.26
C SER A 113 7.80 -0.63 4.26
N TYR A 114 7.12 -0.31 3.15
CA TYR A 114 6.75 -1.29 2.14
C TYR A 114 7.99 -1.85 1.42
N SER A 115 8.16 -3.17 1.48
CA SER A 115 9.34 -3.87 0.97
C SER A 115 9.48 -3.86 -0.55
N LEU A 116 8.50 -3.34 -1.28
CA LEU A 116 8.58 -3.21 -2.74
C LEU A 116 9.49 -2.04 -3.17
N TYR A 117 9.61 -0.96 -2.38
CA TYR A 117 10.38 0.22 -2.82
C TYR A 117 11.85 -0.09 -3.14
N PRO A 118 12.60 -0.87 -2.34
CA PRO A 118 13.97 -1.27 -2.68
C PRO A 118 14.03 -2.15 -3.93
N VAL A 119 13.06 -3.06 -4.11
CA VAL A 119 12.98 -3.93 -5.29
C VAL A 119 12.79 -3.10 -6.57
N LEU A 120 11.98 -2.04 -6.52
CA LEU A 120 11.80 -1.13 -7.66
C LEU A 120 13.09 -0.38 -8.02
N ALA A 121 13.88 0.01 -7.02
CA ALA A 121 15.18 0.63 -7.25
C ALA A 121 16.15 -0.35 -7.93
N GLU A 122 16.23 -1.59 -7.43
CA GLU A 122 17.03 -2.67 -8.00
C GLU A 122 16.62 -2.98 -9.46
N LEU A 123 15.32 -3.02 -9.77
CA LEU A 123 14.81 -3.20 -11.13
C LEU A 123 15.26 -2.10 -12.10
N GLN A 124 15.42 -0.86 -11.61
CA GLN A 124 15.89 0.29 -12.40
C GLN A 124 17.40 0.53 -12.32
N ASP A 125 18.15 -0.42 -11.75
CA ASP A 125 19.60 -0.31 -11.55
C ASP A 125 19.99 0.99 -10.82
N CYS A 126 19.18 1.40 -9.83
CA CYS A 126 19.39 2.63 -9.08
C CYS A 126 19.50 2.38 -7.58
N ARG A 127 20.15 3.30 -6.87
CA ARG A 127 20.43 3.12 -5.44
C ARG A 127 19.17 3.33 -4.60
N CYS A 128 18.96 2.49 -3.58
CA CYS A 128 17.93 2.71 -2.58
C CYS A 128 18.54 3.26 -1.28
N ILE A 129 18.25 4.51 -0.95
CA ILE A 129 18.58 5.14 0.32
C ILE A 129 17.48 4.80 1.34
N LYS A 130 17.75 3.81 2.18
CA LYS A 130 16.87 3.42 3.28
C LYS A 130 17.12 4.31 4.49
N ILE A 131 16.11 5.07 4.89
CA ILE A 131 16.17 6.02 6.00
C ILE A 131 15.51 5.36 7.22
N PRO A 132 16.26 4.93 8.25
CA PRO A 132 15.67 4.32 9.42
C PRO A 132 14.70 5.28 10.12
N LEU A 133 13.47 4.85 10.37
CA LEU A 133 12.54 5.57 11.22
C LEU A 133 13.11 5.66 12.64
N ARG A 134 12.87 6.79 13.31
CA ARG A 134 13.18 6.91 14.74
C ARG A 134 12.16 6.09 15.51
N TYR A 135 12.63 5.21 16.39
CA TYR A 135 11.77 4.41 17.25
C TYR A 135 11.90 4.87 18.71
N ASP A 136 10.76 5.14 19.33
CA ASP A 136 10.63 5.62 20.70
C ASP A 136 9.22 5.28 21.21
N GLY A 137 8.98 3.99 21.45
CA GLY A 137 7.65 3.43 21.73
C GLY A 137 6.72 3.38 20.50
N ASP A 138 6.88 4.30 19.55
CA ASP A 138 6.27 4.31 18.22
C ASP A 138 7.32 4.72 17.16
N PHE A 139 6.91 4.81 15.90
CA PHE A 139 7.76 5.13 14.76
C PHE A 139 7.53 6.57 14.28
N TYR A 140 8.63 7.31 14.14
CA TYR A 140 8.60 8.72 13.77
C TYR A 140 9.56 9.03 12.61
N ILE A 141 9.21 10.06 11.84
CA ILE A 141 10.12 10.63 10.84
C ILE A 141 11.33 11.22 11.57
N PRO A 142 12.58 10.82 11.22
CA PRO A 142 13.76 11.38 11.86
C PRO A 142 14.01 12.82 11.38
N GLU A 143 14.55 13.68 12.25
CA GLU A 143 14.75 15.10 11.95
C GLU A 143 15.72 15.34 10.77
N ASP A 144 16.71 14.46 10.62
CA ASP A 144 17.72 14.50 9.57
C ASP A 144 17.28 13.82 8.26
N THR A 145 15.99 13.49 8.11
CA THR A 145 15.42 12.84 6.91
C THR A 145 15.88 13.49 5.61
N LEU A 146 15.80 14.82 5.50
CA LEU A 146 16.15 15.53 4.26
C LEU A 146 17.66 15.49 3.97
N LYS A 147 18.49 15.46 5.02
CA LYS A 147 19.95 15.30 4.88
C LYS A 147 20.26 13.89 4.38
N LYS A 148 19.62 12.87 4.94
CA LYS A 148 19.78 11.47 4.52
C LYS A 148 19.26 11.21 3.11
N ALA A 149 18.14 11.82 2.73
CA ALA A 149 17.55 11.70 1.39
C ALA A 149 18.32 12.49 0.30
N LYS A 150 19.42 13.18 0.64
CA LYS A 150 20.17 14.00 -0.31
C LYS A 150 20.66 13.16 -1.49
N GLY A 151 20.40 13.64 -2.71
CA GLY A 151 20.77 12.96 -3.94
C GLY A 151 19.75 11.94 -4.46
N ALA A 152 18.68 11.66 -3.70
CA ALA A 152 17.53 10.95 -4.25
C ALA A 152 16.71 11.86 -5.17
N ARG A 153 16.15 11.27 -6.24
CA ARG A 153 15.22 11.94 -7.16
C ARG A 153 13.75 11.62 -6.89
N LEU A 154 13.51 10.54 -6.15
CA LEU A 154 12.20 10.05 -5.79
C LEU A 154 12.23 9.62 -4.33
N PHE A 155 11.25 10.06 -3.55
CA PHE A 155 11.09 9.69 -2.16
C PHE A 155 9.72 9.05 -1.93
N TYR A 156 9.72 7.75 -1.65
CA TYR A 156 8.52 7.00 -1.26
C TYR A 156 8.25 7.11 0.24
N ILE A 157 7.01 7.47 0.58
CA ILE A 157 6.53 7.57 1.96
C ILE A 157 5.16 6.88 2.06
N ALA A 158 5.09 5.72 2.73
CA ALA A 158 3.80 5.12 3.07
C ALA A 158 3.13 5.88 4.21
N ARG A 159 1.88 6.31 4.03
CA ARG A 159 1.12 7.10 5.01
C ARG A 159 -0.39 6.79 4.90
N PRO A 160 -0.99 6.04 5.85
CA PRO A 160 -0.38 5.35 6.98
C PRO A 160 0.74 4.39 6.58
N ASN A 161 1.81 4.33 7.38
CA ASN A 161 2.95 3.47 7.13
C ASN A 161 2.58 2.00 7.33
N ALA A 162 3.07 1.11 6.46
CA ALA A 162 3.04 -0.33 6.68
C ALA A 162 4.49 -0.82 6.84
N PRO A 163 4.81 -1.58 7.90
CA PRO A 163 3.89 -2.36 8.73
C PRO A 163 3.39 -1.68 10.02
N THR A 164 3.84 -0.47 10.35
CA THR A 164 3.69 0.09 11.71
C THR A 164 2.28 0.63 12.01
N GLY A 165 1.53 1.05 11.00
CA GLY A 165 0.20 1.65 11.12
C GLY A 165 0.24 3.17 11.30
N THR A 166 1.42 3.73 11.53
CA THR A 166 1.64 5.14 11.88
C THR A 166 1.15 6.09 10.79
N LEU A 167 0.30 7.05 11.17
CA LEU A 167 -0.03 8.20 10.33
C LEU A 167 0.92 9.35 10.66
N PHE A 168 1.95 9.54 9.82
CA PHE A 168 2.88 10.65 10.03
C PHE A 168 2.15 12.01 9.99
N PRO A 169 2.53 13.01 10.79
CA PRO A 169 1.88 14.31 10.76
C PRO A 169 1.92 14.95 9.37
N ILE A 170 0.80 15.52 8.91
CA ILE A 170 0.71 16.14 7.58
C ILE A 170 1.74 17.27 7.38
N ASN A 171 2.10 17.99 8.46
CA ASN A 171 3.08 19.07 8.42
C ASN A 171 4.51 18.56 8.13
N GLU A 172 4.88 17.36 8.57
CA GLU A 172 6.16 16.76 8.20
C GLU A 172 6.18 16.39 6.71
N ILE A 173 5.05 15.94 6.15
CA ILE A 173 4.92 15.71 4.70
C ILE A 173 5.07 17.02 3.93
N LYS A 174 4.38 18.09 4.34
CA LYS A 174 4.53 19.43 3.73
C LYS A 174 5.98 19.90 3.76
N LYS A 175 6.68 19.75 4.89
CA LYS A 175 8.09 20.10 5.06
C LYS A 175 8.99 19.33 4.10
N ILE A 176 8.73 18.03 3.91
CA ILE A 176 9.45 17.21 2.93
C ILE A 176 9.17 17.71 1.51
N CYS A 177 7.91 17.91 1.11
CA CYS A 177 7.56 18.42 -0.22
C CYS A 177 8.22 19.77 -0.54
N ARG A 178 8.28 20.69 0.43
CA ARG A 178 8.91 22.02 0.25
C ARG A 178 10.43 21.95 0.04
N LYS A 179 11.11 21.05 0.75
CA LYS A 179 12.58 21.04 0.83
C LYS A 179 13.23 20.01 -0.08
N PHE A 180 12.54 18.90 -0.37
CA PHE A 180 13.04 17.86 -1.25
C PHE A 180 13.01 18.32 -2.71
N LYS A 181 14.12 18.12 -3.44
CA LYS A 181 14.29 18.61 -4.81
C LYS A 181 13.78 17.66 -5.89
N GLY A 182 13.36 16.46 -5.51
CA GLY A 182 12.78 15.45 -6.41
C GLY A 182 11.27 15.30 -6.23
N ILE A 183 10.74 14.18 -6.73
CA ILE A 183 9.34 13.77 -6.54
C ILE A 183 9.15 13.14 -5.17
N VAL A 184 8.10 13.57 -4.47
CA VAL A 184 7.63 12.91 -3.25
C VAL A 184 6.41 12.09 -3.61
N PHE A 185 6.49 10.77 -3.45
CA PHE A 185 5.36 9.88 -3.63
C PHE A 185 4.85 9.46 -2.26
N VAL A 186 3.66 9.91 -1.89
CA VAL A 186 2.96 9.48 -0.69
C VAL A 186 2.04 8.32 -1.04
N ASP A 187 2.39 7.13 -0.58
CA ASP A 187 1.60 5.91 -0.75
C ASP A 187 0.50 5.84 0.30
N GLU A 188 -0.71 6.12 -0.13
CA GLU A 188 -1.92 6.20 0.68
C GLU A 188 -2.80 4.95 0.53
N ALA A 189 -2.19 3.77 0.34
CA ALA A 189 -2.92 2.49 0.26
C ALA A 189 -3.87 2.22 1.44
N TYR A 190 -3.64 2.88 2.60
CA TYR A 190 -4.45 2.74 3.80
C TYR A 190 -5.14 4.04 4.25
N ALA A 191 -5.01 5.16 3.51
CA ALA A 191 -5.53 6.46 3.95
C ALA A 191 -7.06 6.50 4.08
N ASP A 192 -7.75 5.58 3.40
CA ASP A 192 -9.19 5.42 3.57
C ASP A 192 -9.59 5.00 5.00
N PHE A 193 -8.67 4.48 5.83
CA PHE A 193 -8.93 4.16 7.24
C PHE A 193 -8.42 5.22 8.22
N ALA A 194 -7.78 6.27 7.70
CA ALA A 194 -7.17 7.34 8.45
C ALA A 194 -8.12 8.53 8.62
N ASP A 195 -7.73 9.47 9.49
CA ASP A 195 -8.45 10.71 9.75
C ASP A 195 -8.16 11.80 8.71
N ASP A 196 -7.01 11.75 8.04
CA ASP A 196 -6.60 12.71 7.01
C ASP A 196 -5.92 12.04 5.81
N ASN A 197 -5.62 12.84 4.78
CA ASN A 197 -4.85 12.43 3.60
C ASN A 197 -4.14 13.62 2.92
N CYS A 198 -3.32 13.34 1.92
CA CYS A 198 -2.45 14.30 1.23
C CYS A 198 -3.03 14.83 -0.09
N VAL A 199 -4.24 14.42 -0.50
CA VAL A 199 -4.80 14.83 -1.80
C VAL A 199 -4.96 16.35 -1.88
N GLY A 200 -5.40 16.99 -0.80
CA GLY A 200 -5.52 18.44 -0.72
C GLY A 200 -4.20 19.20 -0.89
N LEU A 201 -3.06 18.53 -0.67
CA LEU A 201 -1.73 19.12 -0.80
C LEU A 201 -1.26 19.23 -2.26
N LEU A 202 -1.93 18.56 -3.21
CA LEU A 202 -1.59 18.61 -4.63
C LEU A 202 -1.69 20.02 -5.22
N LYS A 203 -2.54 20.87 -4.65
CA LYS A 203 -2.68 22.28 -5.03
C LYS A 203 -1.46 23.13 -4.62
N GLU A 204 -0.75 22.71 -3.57
CA GLU A 204 0.40 23.42 -3.00
C GLU A 204 1.73 22.88 -3.54
N PHE A 205 1.83 21.57 -3.81
CA PHE A 205 3.09 20.91 -4.15
C PHE A 205 3.06 20.20 -5.51
N PRO A 206 3.63 20.80 -6.56
CA PRO A 206 3.65 20.18 -7.89
C PRO A 206 4.54 18.92 -7.98
N ASN A 207 5.44 18.72 -7.01
CA ASN A 207 6.30 17.54 -6.90
C ASN A 207 5.69 16.39 -6.08
N LEU A 208 4.44 16.54 -5.60
CA LEU A 208 3.73 15.50 -4.86
C LEU A 208 2.96 14.58 -5.82
N ILE A 209 3.05 13.28 -5.56
CA ILE A 209 2.18 12.25 -6.11
C ILE A 209 1.53 11.52 -4.94
N VAL A 210 0.22 11.32 -4.99
CA VAL A 210 -0.52 10.53 -4.00
C VAL A 210 -1.00 9.23 -4.65
N GLY A 211 -0.53 8.09 -4.15
CA GLY A 211 -0.92 6.76 -4.63
C GLY A 211 -2.08 6.18 -3.83
N ARG A 212 -3.04 5.54 -4.50
CA ARG A 212 -4.22 4.89 -3.89
C ARG A 212 -4.48 3.52 -4.50
N THR A 213 -5.28 2.70 -3.81
CA THR A 213 -5.69 1.38 -4.31
C THR A 213 -7.08 1.00 -3.85
N LEU A 214 -7.78 0.19 -4.64
CA LEU A 214 -9.04 -0.47 -4.24
C LEU A 214 -8.79 -1.80 -3.52
N SER A 215 -7.53 -2.22 -3.38
CA SER A 215 -7.19 -3.53 -2.81
C SER A 215 -7.62 -3.70 -1.36
N LYS A 216 -7.66 -2.60 -0.60
CA LYS A 216 -7.83 -2.60 0.86
C LYS A 216 -9.25 -2.19 1.22
N SER A 217 -9.53 -0.90 1.30
CA SER A 217 -10.81 -0.32 1.72
C SER A 217 -12.03 -0.75 0.88
N TYR A 218 -11.84 -1.07 -0.40
CA TYR A 218 -12.94 -1.48 -1.31
C TYR A 218 -13.12 -3.00 -1.44
N SER A 219 -12.34 -3.82 -0.72
CA SER A 219 -12.40 -5.29 -0.80
C SER A 219 -12.10 -5.88 -2.18
N LEU A 220 -11.23 -5.21 -2.96
CA LEU A 220 -10.93 -5.58 -4.34
C LEU A 220 -9.45 -5.94 -4.54
N ALA A 221 -8.83 -6.60 -3.55
CA ALA A 221 -7.44 -7.05 -3.64
C ALA A 221 -7.18 -7.92 -4.89
N GLY A 222 -8.12 -8.81 -5.22
CA GLY A 222 -8.05 -9.66 -6.41
C GLY A 222 -8.32 -8.94 -7.73
N LEU A 223 -8.89 -7.73 -7.71
CA LEU A 223 -9.16 -6.97 -8.93
C LEU A 223 -7.91 -6.28 -9.50
N ARG A 224 -6.90 -6.04 -8.65
CA ARG A 224 -5.65 -5.37 -9.01
C ARG A 224 -5.90 -3.99 -9.64
N LEU A 225 -6.52 -3.08 -8.89
CA LEU A 225 -6.65 -1.68 -9.32
C LEU A 225 -5.96 -0.71 -8.35
N GLY A 226 -5.15 0.17 -8.91
CA GLY A 226 -4.56 1.32 -8.24
C GLY A 226 -4.64 2.57 -9.10
N TYR A 227 -4.39 3.73 -8.51
CA TYR A 227 -4.31 4.98 -9.22
C TYR A 227 -3.36 5.95 -8.49
N ALA A 228 -2.87 6.95 -9.21
CA ALA A 228 -2.14 8.07 -8.64
C ALA A 228 -2.83 9.39 -8.97
N LEU A 229 -2.71 10.33 -8.05
CA LEU A 229 -3.19 11.70 -8.13
C LEU A 229 -1.97 12.63 -8.11
N ALA A 230 -1.81 13.49 -9.12
CA ALA A 230 -0.69 14.43 -9.20
C ALA A 230 -1.06 15.66 -10.03
N SER A 231 -0.11 16.59 -10.22
CA SER A 231 -0.29 17.68 -11.18
C SER A 231 -0.47 17.12 -12.61
N PRO A 232 -1.23 17.80 -13.49
CA PRO A 232 -1.45 17.33 -14.87
C PRO A 232 -0.15 17.06 -15.63
N LYS A 233 0.85 17.94 -15.46
CA LYS A 233 2.18 17.80 -16.07
C LYS A 233 2.92 16.54 -15.59
N THR A 234 2.80 16.21 -14.30
CA THR A 234 3.38 14.98 -13.75
C THR A 234 2.69 13.74 -14.33
N ILE A 235 1.35 13.75 -14.41
CA ILE A 235 0.56 12.66 -14.98
C ILE A 235 0.85 12.48 -16.46
N GLU A 236 0.92 13.54 -17.24
CA GLU A 236 1.31 13.50 -18.66
C GLU A 236 2.66 12.78 -18.85
N GLY A 237 3.64 13.08 -18.00
CA GLY A 237 4.92 12.37 -17.95
C GLY A 237 4.77 10.87 -17.70
N MET A 238 3.98 10.51 -16.69
CA MET A 238 3.72 9.10 -16.32
C MET A 238 2.91 8.34 -17.38
N MET A 239 2.01 9.01 -18.10
CA MET A 239 1.20 8.43 -19.18
C MET A 239 2.06 7.97 -20.38
N LYS A 240 3.27 8.53 -20.56
CA LYS A 240 4.24 8.04 -21.56
C LYS A 240 4.94 6.75 -21.15
N VAL A 241 4.89 6.39 -19.87
CA VAL A 241 5.62 5.26 -19.28
C VAL A 241 4.71 4.05 -19.03
N LYS A 242 3.42 4.29 -18.77
CA LYS A 242 2.44 3.20 -18.65
C LYS A 242 2.38 2.39 -19.94
N ASP A 243 2.01 1.12 -19.81
CA ASP A 243 1.71 0.30 -20.98
C ASP A 243 0.48 0.84 -21.75
N SER A 244 0.40 0.54 -23.05
CA SER A 244 -0.66 1.00 -23.94
C SER A 244 -2.05 0.61 -23.41
N TYR A 245 -2.19 -0.62 -22.91
CA TYR A 245 -3.44 -1.16 -22.34
C TYR A 245 -3.21 -1.83 -20.98
N ASN A 246 -2.88 -1.04 -19.96
CA ASN A 246 -2.51 -1.57 -18.65
C ASN A 246 -3.68 -2.05 -17.77
N VAL A 247 -4.93 -1.62 -18.03
CA VAL A 247 -6.11 -2.01 -17.21
C VAL A 247 -7.24 -2.56 -18.09
N GLY A 248 -7.65 -3.81 -17.85
CA GLY A 248 -8.71 -4.49 -18.61
C GLY A 248 -10.12 -3.89 -18.41
N MET A 249 -11.00 -4.02 -19.40
CA MET A 249 -12.31 -3.35 -19.40
C MET A 249 -13.24 -3.81 -18.29
N LEU A 250 -13.20 -5.10 -17.91
CA LEU A 250 -13.98 -5.61 -16.79
C LEU A 250 -13.48 -5.00 -15.47
N VAL A 251 -12.16 -4.88 -15.31
CA VAL A 251 -11.56 -4.23 -14.14
C VAL A 251 -12.00 -2.77 -14.04
N GLN A 252 -11.99 -2.02 -15.15
CA GLN A 252 -12.48 -0.64 -15.19
C GLN A 252 -13.96 -0.55 -14.78
N ALA A 253 -14.82 -1.41 -15.32
CA ALA A 253 -16.25 -1.41 -15.01
C ALA A 253 -16.54 -1.73 -13.53
N LEU A 254 -15.91 -2.78 -12.99
CA LEU A 254 -16.08 -3.19 -11.59
C LEU A 254 -15.53 -2.13 -10.62
N ALA A 255 -14.42 -1.48 -10.98
CA ALA A 255 -13.85 -0.39 -10.22
C ALA A 255 -14.81 0.81 -10.12
N ILE A 256 -15.39 1.24 -11.25
CA ILE A 256 -16.36 2.34 -11.29
C ILE A 256 -17.56 2.03 -10.38
N ALA A 257 -18.08 0.80 -10.43
CA ALA A 257 -19.19 0.38 -9.58
C ALA A 257 -18.85 0.46 -8.09
N ALA A 258 -17.64 0.02 -7.70
CA ALA A 258 -17.17 0.10 -6.32
C ALA A 258 -16.95 1.55 -5.85
N LEU A 259 -16.37 2.39 -6.70
CA LEU A 259 -16.08 3.79 -6.41
C LEU A 259 -17.35 4.60 -6.18
N LYS A 260 -18.41 4.33 -6.97
CA LYS A 260 -19.71 5.01 -6.87
C LYS A 260 -20.53 4.60 -5.65
N ASP A 261 -20.36 3.38 -5.12
CA ASP A 261 -21.08 2.92 -3.92
C ASP A 261 -20.43 3.43 -2.62
N ARG A 262 -20.55 4.75 -2.40
CA ARG A 262 -20.00 5.43 -1.22
C ARG A 262 -20.63 4.95 0.09
N LYS A 263 -21.91 4.57 0.07
CA LYS A 263 -22.64 4.09 1.25
C LYS A 263 -22.03 2.78 1.76
N TYR A 264 -21.82 1.81 0.87
CA TYR A 264 -21.19 0.55 1.25
C TYR A 264 -19.75 0.75 1.73
N PHE A 265 -18.95 1.52 0.98
CA PHE A 265 -17.57 1.86 1.33
C PHE A 265 -17.46 2.47 2.74
N ASN A 266 -18.29 3.48 3.04
CA ASN A 266 -18.28 4.12 4.35
C ASN A 266 -18.69 3.15 5.46
N GLY A 267 -19.71 2.31 5.21
CA GLY A 267 -20.18 1.32 6.16
C GLY A 267 -19.13 0.26 6.52
N THR A 268 -18.40 -0.28 5.54
CA THR A 268 -17.33 -1.26 5.80
C THR A 268 -16.12 -0.62 6.47
N ARG A 269 -15.71 0.58 6.05
CA ARG A 269 -14.66 1.38 6.72
C ARG A 269 -14.96 1.58 8.21
N ILE A 270 -16.16 2.04 8.56
CA ILE A 270 -16.56 2.31 9.95
C ILE A 270 -16.47 1.04 10.79
N LYS A 271 -16.95 -0.10 10.26
CA LYS A 271 -16.84 -1.39 10.96
C LYS A 271 -15.39 -1.75 11.25
N ILE A 272 -14.51 -1.66 10.25
CA ILE A 272 -13.07 -1.95 10.40
C ILE A 272 -12.43 -1.03 11.45
N CYS A 273 -12.69 0.29 11.39
CA CYS A 273 -12.13 1.22 12.36
C CYS A 273 -12.62 0.94 13.79
N ARG A 274 -13.89 0.55 13.96
CA ARG A 274 -14.45 0.13 15.25
C ARG A 274 -13.77 -1.15 15.75
N THR A 275 -13.67 -2.18 14.92
CA THR A 275 -13.02 -3.45 15.28
C THR A 275 -11.53 -3.24 15.57
N ARG A 276 -10.84 -2.33 14.85
CA ARG A 276 -9.46 -1.91 15.15
C ARG A 276 -9.37 -1.35 16.58
N ALA A 277 -10.25 -0.44 16.96
CA ALA A 277 -10.25 0.15 18.30
C ALA A 277 -10.45 -0.92 19.39
N THR A 278 -11.40 -1.84 19.18
CA THR A 278 -11.62 -2.99 20.10
C THR A 278 -10.38 -3.88 20.19
N LEU A 279 -9.75 -4.21 19.06
CA LEU A 279 -8.54 -5.03 19.01
C LEU A 279 -7.39 -4.37 19.78
N VAL A 280 -7.12 -3.08 19.52
CA VAL A 280 -6.08 -2.31 20.22
C VAL A 280 -6.31 -2.35 21.73
N LYS A 281 -7.53 -2.03 22.18
CA LYS A 281 -7.89 -2.05 23.60
C LYS A 281 -7.65 -3.44 24.22
N SER A 282 -8.13 -4.49 23.56
CA SER A 282 -8.02 -5.87 24.07
C SER A 282 -6.57 -6.37 24.15
N LEU A 283 -5.73 -5.96 23.20
CA LEU A 283 -4.30 -6.29 23.22
C LEU A 283 -3.58 -5.58 24.37
N ILE A 284 -3.86 -4.29 24.59
CA ILE A 284 -3.29 -3.52 25.71
C ILE A 284 -3.70 -4.13 27.05
N GLU A 285 -4.98 -4.51 27.22
CA GLU A 285 -5.46 -5.21 28.44
C GLU A 285 -4.76 -6.56 28.68
N LYS A 286 -4.26 -7.19 27.62
CA LYS A 286 -3.44 -8.42 27.68
C LYS A 286 -1.92 -8.14 27.83
N GLY A 287 -1.52 -6.88 28.04
CA GLY A 287 -0.13 -6.49 28.26
C GLY A 287 0.71 -6.28 26.99
N PHE A 288 0.09 -6.19 25.81
CA PHE A 288 0.81 -5.91 24.57
C PHE A 288 1.20 -4.43 24.47
N GLU A 289 2.37 -4.16 23.90
CA GLU A 289 2.72 -2.85 23.37
C GLU A 289 2.14 -2.72 21.94
N VAL A 290 1.32 -1.71 21.66
CA VAL A 290 0.65 -1.54 20.36
C VAL A 290 0.96 -0.16 19.78
N CYS A 291 1.52 -0.11 18.56
CA CYS A 291 1.77 1.17 17.87
C CYS A 291 0.45 1.85 17.45
N GLY A 292 0.47 3.19 17.39
CA GLY A 292 -0.66 3.97 16.90
C GLY A 292 -1.00 3.60 15.46
N SER A 293 -2.23 3.15 15.20
CA SER A 293 -2.66 2.71 13.88
C SER A 293 -3.83 3.52 13.32
N GLN A 294 -3.64 3.98 12.09
CA GLN A 294 -4.66 4.60 11.25
C GLN A 294 -4.91 3.78 9.96
N SER A 295 -4.63 2.47 10.00
CA SER A 295 -4.81 1.53 8.88
C SER A 295 -5.88 0.46 9.18
N ASN A 296 -5.96 -0.60 8.38
CA ASN A 296 -6.77 -1.80 8.68
C ASN A 296 -5.94 -2.94 9.31
N PHE A 297 -4.88 -2.59 10.04
CA PHE A 297 -4.05 -3.54 10.77
C PHE A 297 -3.47 -2.86 12.02
N VAL A 298 -2.92 -3.63 12.94
CA VAL A 298 -2.16 -3.12 14.10
C VAL A 298 -0.78 -3.77 14.13
N PHE A 299 0.20 -3.07 14.68
CA PHE A 299 1.54 -3.59 14.92
C PHE A 299 1.72 -3.75 16.43
N ALA A 300 1.76 -5.00 16.90
CA ALA A 300 1.66 -5.33 18.31
C ALA A 300 2.82 -6.24 18.76
N SER A 301 3.46 -5.88 19.87
CA SER A 301 4.51 -6.67 20.52
C SER A 301 3.91 -7.38 21.74
N PRO A 302 4.04 -8.71 21.85
CA PRO A 302 3.66 -9.42 23.07
C PRO A 302 4.49 -8.97 24.29
N PRO A 303 4.05 -9.26 25.52
CA PRO A 303 4.76 -8.88 26.75
C PRO A 303 6.21 -9.38 26.80
N ASP A 304 6.47 -10.58 26.25
CA ASP A 304 7.81 -11.19 26.17
C ASP A 304 8.67 -10.65 25.01
N LYS A 305 8.13 -9.72 24.22
CA LYS A 305 8.78 -9.11 23.03
C LYS A 305 9.22 -10.14 21.99
N ASN A 306 8.63 -11.34 22.00
CA ASN A 306 8.95 -12.42 21.08
C ASN A 306 7.90 -12.53 19.96
N GLY A 307 7.95 -11.60 19.01
CA GLY A 307 7.04 -11.57 17.86
C GLY A 307 7.10 -12.84 17.00
N GLU A 308 8.29 -13.45 16.85
CA GLU A 308 8.44 -14.69 16.09
C GLU A 308 7.75 -15.87 16.77
N GLY A 309 7.94 -16.00 18.09
CA GLY A 309 7.30 -17.04 18.89
C GLY A 309 5.77 -16.92 18.86
N LEU A 310 5.24 -15.69 18.99
CA LEU A 310 3.81 -15.45 18.87
C LEU A 310 3.28 -15.83 17.48
N TYR A 311 3.97 -15.41 16.41
CA TYR A 311 3.58 -15.75 15.04
C TYR A 311 3.51 -17.27 14.82
N ARG A 312 4.52 -18.03 15.29
CA ARG A 312 4.53 -19.50 15.17
C ARG A 312 3.38 -20.15 15.95
N ARG A 313 3.17 -19.75 17.21
CA ARG A 313 2.06 -20.28 18.04
C ARG A 313 0.68 -19.99 17.43
N LEU A 314 0.46 -18.79 16.90
CA LEU A 314 -0.80 -18.45 16.25
C LEU A 314 -1.02 -19.26 14.98
N LYS A 315 0.04 -19.45 14.17
CA LYS A 315 -0.01 -20.24 12.95
C LYS A 315 -0.40 -21.70 13.22
N GLU A 316 0.20 -22.33 14.24
CA GLU A 316 -0.14 -23.70 14.67
C GLU A 316 -1.62 -23.84 15.07
N LYS A 317 -2.23 -22.77 15.57
CA LYS A 317 -3.66 -22.71 15.93
C LYS A 317 -4.57 -22.24 14.78
N GLY A 318 -4.05 -22.16 13.55
CA GLY A 318 -4.84 -21.77 12.38
C GLY A 318 -5.09 -20.26 12.25
N VAL A 319 -4.31 -19.40 12.92
CA VAL A 319 -4.42 -17.94 12.83
C VAL A 319 -3.17 -17.36 12.17
N LEU A 320 -3.32 -16.81 10.96
CA LEU A 320 -2.20 -16.23 10.22
C LEU A 320 -2.07 -14.73 10.49
N VAL A 321 -0.94 -14.33 11.06
CA VAL A 321 -0.51 -12.92 11.15
C VAL A 321 0.78 -12.73 10.34
N ARG A 322 1.28 -11.49 10.23
CA ARG A 322 2.54 -11.22 9.52
C ARG A 322 3.65 -10.85 10.47
N TYR A 323 4.72 -11.65 10.44
CA TYR A 323 5.95 -11.38 11.16
C TYR A 323 6.99 -10.69 10.25
N PHE A 324 7.78 -9.78 10.83
CA PHE A 324 8.85 -9.04 10.16
C PHE A 324 10.13 -9.16 10.99
N LYS A 325 11.16 -9.80 10.44
CA LYS A 325 12.49 -9.87 11.09
C LYS A 325 13.10 -8.46 11.18
N GLY A 326 13.90 -8.23 12.22
CA GLY A 326 14.70 -7.01 12.39
C GLY A 326 14.88 -6.62 13.86
N PRO A 327 15.81 -5.69 14.17
CA PRO A 327 16.17 -5.37 15.56
C PRO A 327 15.01 -4.85 16.41
N VAL A 328 14.15 -4.02 15.81
CA VAL A 328 12.93 -3.49 16.45
C VAL A 328 11.69 -4.26 15.97
N THR A 329 11.55 -4.43 14.65
CA THR A 329 10.39 -5.08 14.03
C THR A 329 10.19 -6.53 14.47
N GLY A 330 11.27 -7.24 14.81
CA GLY A 330 11.24 -8.62 15.28
C GLY A 330 10.54 -8.82 16.62
N ARG A 331 10.29 -7.74 17.37
CA ARG A 331 9.49 -7.76 18.59
C ARG A 331 7.99 -7.87 18.32
N TYR A 332 7.56 -7.48 17.12
CA TYR A 332 6.16 -7.25 16.80
C TYR A 332 5.62 -8.28 15.80
N VAL A 333 4.30 -8.41 15.78
CA VAL A 333 3.52 -8.98 14.68
C VAL A 333 2.58 -7.92 14.13
N ARG A 334 2.38 -7.92 12.82
CA ARG A 334 1.32 -7.15 12.17
C ARG A 334 0.06 -8.02 12.05
N ILE A 335 -1.02 -7.54 12.63
CA ILE A 335 -2.31 -8.22 12.68
C ILE A 335 -3.31 -7.42 11.84
N THR A 336 -3.80 -8.01 10.76
CA THR A 336 -4.91 -7.42 9.98
C THR A 336 -6.17 -7.39 10.82
N VAL A 337 -6.95 -6.32 10.70
CA VAL A 337 -8.26 -6.22 11.33
C VAL A 337 -9.27 -7.01 10.50
N GLY A 338 -9.64 -8.18 11.02
CA GLY A 338 -10.68 -9.05 10.44
C GLY A 338 -12.09 -8.64 10.87
N THR A 339 -13.04 -9.57 10.72
CA THR A 339 -14.37 -9.46 11.34
C THR A 339 -14.27 -9.49 12.87
N ASP A 340 -15.33 -9.03 13.56
CA ASP A 340 -15.41 -9.14 15.02
C ASP A 340 -15.23 -10.59 15.50
N GLU A 341 -15.67 -11.59 14.74
CA GLU A 341 -15.52 -13.01 15.07
C GLU A 341 -14.07 -13.50 14.88
N GLU A 342 -13.43 -13.15 13.76
CA GLU A 342 -12.02 -13.49 13.53
C GLU A 342 -11.10 -12.85 14.59
N ILE A 343 -11.41 -11.63 15.03
CA ILE A 343 -10.69 -10.96 16.11
C ILE A 343 -10.93 -11.65 17.46
N LYS A 344 -12.14 -12.12 17.75
CA LYS A 344 -12.38 -12.95 18.96
C LYS A 344 -11.56 -14.24 18.93
N ILE A 345 -11.51 -14.92 17.79
CA ILE A 345 -10.70 -16.14 17.62
C ILE A 345 -9.23 -15.83 17.86
N LEU A 346 -8.70 -14.76 17.27
CA LEU A 346 -7.34 -14.30 17.51
C LEU A 346 -7.09 -14.07 19.02
N LEU A 347 -7.93 -13.28 19.69
CA LEU A 347 -7.76 -12.90 21.09
C LEU A 347 -7.85 -14.09 22.07
N LYS A 348 -8.59 -15.14 21.72
CA LYS A 348 -8.63 -16.41 22.47
C LYS A 348 -7.33 -17.20 22.34
N ASN A 349 -6.60 -17.02 21.25
CA ASN A 349 -5.37 -17.76 20.94
C ASN A 349 -4.08 -17.04 21.34
N ILE A 350 -4.18 -15.75 21.70
CA ILE A 350 -3.13 -14.88 22.23
C ILE A 350 -2.92 -15.09 23.72
#